data_AF-A0A673UHE6-F1
#
_entry.id   AF-A0A673UHE6-F1
#
_cell.length_a   1.000
_cell.length_b   1.000
_cell.length_c   1.000
_cell.angle_alpha   90.00
_cell.angle_beta   90.00
_cell.angle_gamma   90.00
#
_symmetry.space_group_name_H-M   'P 1'
#
loop_
_entity.id
_entity.type
_entity.pdbx_description
1 polymer ?
#
loop_
_entity_poly.entity_id
_entity_poly.type
_entity_poly.pdbx_seq_one_letter_code
_entity_poly.pdbx_strand_id
1 'polypeptide(L)'
;MRSAEYVFFPPTVLSGSLAESEHPYQEVFVDEDHYPGIVQCRMCHLKFPGEKCSRGRGICTITREESCTTGRIFKRDGTPWLTFMGCLKSCANVDKIKWSVYLVDFRCCRGYDFCNEFL
;
A
#
# COMPACT_ATOMS: atom_id res chain seq x y z
N MET A 1 28.18 46.70 -22.74
CA MET A 1 27.68 46.70 -24.14
C MET A 1 28.29 45.46 -24.78
N ARG A 2 27.59 44.43 -25.24
CA ARG A 2 26.20 44.28 -25.68
C ARG A 2 25.75 42.84 -25.42
N SER A 3 24.45 42.74 -25.19
CA SER A 3 23.56 41.59 -25.17
C SER A 3 24.03 40.34 -25.91
N ALA A 4 23.95 39.19 -25.24
CA ALA A 4 23.83 37.90 -25.92
C ALA A 4 22.38 37.76 -26.40
N GLU A 5 22.22 37.65 -27.72
CA GLU A 5 20.94 37.44 -28.38
C GLU A 5 20.47 36.00 -28.16
N TYR A 6 19.26 35.85 -27.63
CA TYR A 6 18.57 34.56 -27.55
C TYR A 6 18.15 34.14 -28.96
N VAL A 7 18.78 33.08 -29.49
CA VAL A 7 18.29 32.42 -30.71
C VAL A 7 17.25 31.39 -30.30
N PHE A 8 15.98 31.68 -30.60
CA PHE A 8 14.85 30.77 -30.45
C PHE A 8 14.92 29.73 -31.57
N PHE A 9 15.33 28.50 -31.26
CA PHE A 9 15.13 27.35 -32.15
C PHE A 9 13.83 26.65 -31.75
N PRO A 10 12.81 26.56 -32.63
CA PRO A 10 11.62 25.77 -32.32
C PRO A 10 12.02 24.29 -32.28
N PRO A 11 11.54 23.48 -31.31
CA PRO A 11 11.69 22.04 -31.39
C PRO A 11 10.83 21.52 -32.55
N THR A 12 11.48 20.83 -33.48
CA THR A 12 10.86 20.06 -34.57
C THR A 12 9.92 19.02 -33.97
N VAL A 13 8.62 19.14 -34.25
CA VAL A 13 7.62 18.12 -33.90
C VAL A 13 7.82 16.95 -34.86
N LEU A 14 8.37 15.84 -34.34
CA LEU A 14 8.35 14.57 -35.05
C LEU A 14 6.95 13.96 -34.84
N SER A 15 6.05 14.14 -35.81
CA SER A 15 4.83 13.34 -35.92
C SER A 15 5.23 11.88 -36.13
N GLY A 16 5.41 11.15 -35.03
CA GLY A 16 5.48 9.70 -35.02
C GLY A 16 4.07 9.14 -35.07
N SER A 17 3.74 8.50 -36.19
CA SER A 17 2.56 7.64 -36.31
C SER A 17 2.64 6.57 -35.22
N LEU A 18 1.65 6.56 -34.32
CA LEU A 18 1.54 5.55 -33.28
C LEU A 18 1.18 4.24 -33.98
N ALA A 19 2.19 3.38 -34.19
CA ALA A 19 1.96 2.04 -34.69
C ALA A 19 1.07 1.31 -33.69
N GLU A 20 -0.11 0.90 -34.18
CA GLU A 20 -1.11 0.12 -33.47
C GLU A 20 -0.41 -1.15 -32.94
N SER A 21 -0.16 -1.19 -31.64
CA SER A 21 0.29 -2.41 -30.99
C SER A 21 -0.91 -3.34 -30.92
N GLU A 22 -0.99 -4.28 -31.87
CA GLU A 22 -1.91 -5.41 -31.78
C GLU A 22 -1.55 -6.23 -30.54
N HIS A 23 -2.11 -5.85 -29.40
CA HIS A 23 -2.14 -6.68 -28.22
C HIS A 23 -3.04 -7.87 -28.53
N PRO A 24 -2.54 -9.12 -28.56
CA PRO A 24 -3.43 -10.25 -28.62
C PRO A 24 -4.30 -10.17 -27.36
N TYR A 25 -5.61 -10.03 -27.56
CA TYR A 25 -6.59 -10.18 -26.51
C TYR A 25 -6.40 -11.58 -25.94
N GLN A 26 -5.66 -11.67 -24.84
CA GLN A 26 -5.63 -12.88 -24.04
C GLN A 26 -6.98 -12.91 -23.35
N GLU A 27 -7.94 -13.63 -23.94
CA GLU A 27 -9.17 -14.01 -23.26
C GLU A 27 -8.75 -14.82 -22.02
N VAL A 28 -8.74 -14.14 -20.88
CA VAL A 28 -8.57 -14.78 -19.59
C VAL A 28 -9.88 -15.49 -19.31
N PHE A 29 -9.91 -16.79 -19.56
CA PHE A 29 -10.98 -17.67 -19.09
C PHE A 29 -11.00 -17.58 -17.56
N VAL A 30 -11.94 -16.81 -17.01
CA VAL A 30 -12.17 -16.71 -15.57
C VAL A 30 -12.95 -17.96 -15.17
N ASP A 31 -12.24 -18.92 -14.60
CA ASP A 31 -12.86 -20.03 -13.87
C ASP A 31 -13.54 -19.43 -12.62
N GLU A 32 -14.88 -19.49 -12.58
CA GLU A 32 -15.74 -18.78 -11.63
C GLU A 32 -15.89 -19.49 -10.28
N ASP A 33 -14.92 -20.33 -9.90
CA ASP A 33 -14.99 -21.09 -8.65
C ASP A 33 -13.68 -20.91 -7.85
N HIS A 34 -13.72 -19.98 -6.89
CA HIS A 34 -12.69 -19.72 -5.86
C HIS A 34 -11.49 -18.83 -6.24
N TYR A 35 -11.72 -17.63 -6.79
CA TYR A 35 -10.74 -16.56 -6.66
C TYR A 35 -10.86 -15.92 -5.26
N PRO A 36 -9.89 -16.05 -4.33
CA PRO A 36 -9.84 -15.13 -3.20
C PRO A 36 -9.64 -13.75 -3.82
N GLY A 37 -10.71 -12.96 -3.87
CA GLY A 37 -10.75 -11.66 -4.54
C GLY A 37 -9.48 -10.87 -4.26
N ILE A 38 -9.03 -10.10 -5.25
CA ILE A 38 -7.89 -9.19 -5.10
C ILE A 38 -8.26 -8.17 -4.02
N VAL A 39 -7.92 -8.43 -2.75
CA VAL A 39 -8.30 -7.58 -1.62
C VAL A 39 -7.32 -6.42 -1.49
N GLN A 40 -7.86 -5.22 -1.39
CA GLN A 40 -7.14 -4.00 -1.10
C GLN A 40 -7.09 -3.74 0.41
N CYS A 41 -5.97 -3.25 0.94
CA CYS A 41 -5.80 -2.88 2.34
C CYS A 41 -5.40 -1.42 2.45
N ARG A 42 -5.75 -0.78 3.56
CA ARG A 42 -5.18 0.55 3.86
C ARG A 42 -3.74 0.42 4.30
N MET A 43 -2.91 1.33 3.79
CA MET A 43 -1.57 1.55 4.28
C MET A 43 -1.53 2.81 5.14
N CYS A 44 -0.87 2.68 6.28
CA CYS A 44 -0.41 3.78 7.09
C CYS A 44 0.84 3.34 7.85
N HIS A 45 2.00 3.91 7.54
CA HIS A 45 3.23 3.52 8.21
C HIS A 45 3.31 4.05 9.63
N LEU A 46 2.79 5.27 9.87
CA LEU A 46 2.80 5.91 11.19
C LEU A 46 1.46 6.59 11.47
N LYS A 47 0.82 6.19 12.56
CA LYS A 47 -0.36 6.87 13.14
C LYS A 47 -0.16 6.99 14.64
N PHE A 48 -0.10 8.21 15.15
CA PHE A 48 -0.04 8.49 16.58
C PHE A 48 -1.45 8.50 17.21
N PRO A 49 -1.57 8.28 18.52
CA PRO A 49 -2.85 8.36 19.23
C PRO A 49 -3.53 9.71 19.00
N GLY A 50 -4.81 9.69 18.64
CA GLY A 50 -5.61 10.90 18.38
C GLY A 50 -5.36 11.56 17.02
N GLU A 51 -4.38 11.10 16.25
CA GLU A 51 -4.05 11.69 14.95
C GLU A 51 -4.59 10.87 13.77
N LYS A 52 -4.69 11.53 12.61
CA LYS A 52 -4.80 10.86 11.32
C LYS A 52 -3.46 10.21 10.96
N CYS A 53 -3.43 9.41 9.89
CA CYS A 53 -2.19 8.84 9.40
C CYS A 53 -1.17 9.94 9.08
N SER A 54 -0.04 9.95 9.79
CA SER A 54 0.99 10.98 9.67
C SER A 54 1.98 10.68 8.54
N ARG A 55 2.23 9.39 8.24
CA ARG A 55 3.13 8.98 7.16
C ARG A 55 2.71 7.69 6.47
N GLY A 56 2.98 7.60 5.17
CA GLY A 56 2.84 6.36 4.41
C GLY A 56 1.39 5.97 4.16
N ARG A 57 0.53 6.97 3.94
CA ARG A 57 -0.86 6.76 3.55
C ARG A 57 -0.91 6.18 2.13
N GLY A 58 -1.65 5.11 1.95
CA GLY A 58 -1.80 4.49 0.64
C GLY A 58 -2.73 3.28 0.66
N ILE A 59 -2.63 2.48 -0.39
CA ILE A 59 -3.33 1.22 -0.57
C ILE A 59 -2.31 0.19 -1.03
N CYS A 60 -2.40 -1.02 -0.49
CA CYS A 60 -1.71 -2.19 -1.04
C CYS A 60 -2.73 -3.27 -1.37
N THR A 61 -2.36 -4.16 -2.26
CA THR A 61 -3.17 -5.30 -2.68
C THR A 61 -2.50 -6.56 -2.18
N ILE A 62 -3.25 -7.43 -1.50
CA ILE A 62 -2.67 -8.66 -0.96
C ILE A 62 -2.36 -9.65 -2.09
N THR A 63 -1.21 -10.30 -1.99
CA THR A 63 -0.89 -11.49 -2.77
C THR A 63 -1.38 -12.76 -2.06
N ARG A 64 -1.10 -13.95 -2.63
CA ARG A 64 -1.51 -15.24 -2.03
C ARG A 64 -0.96 -15.43 -0.61
N GLU A 65 0.22 -14.93 -0.30
CA GLU A 65 0.91 -15.11 0.98
C GLU A 65 0.73 -13.94 1.96
N GLU A 66 -0.05 -12.94 1.58
CA GLU A 66 -0.23 -11.71 2.35
C GLU A 66 -1.66 -11.56 2.88
N SER A 67 -1.80 -10.80 3.95
CA SER A 67 -3.08 -10.36 4.50
C SER A 67 -3.00 -8.90 4.87
N CYS A 68 -4.15 -8.22 4.96
CA CYS A 68 -4.18 -6.91 5.58
C CYS A 68 -3.81 -7.04 7.05
N THR A 69 -2.99 -6.12 7.55
CA THR A 69 -2.56 -6.07 8.95
C THR A 69 -2.87 -4.72 9.57
N THR A 70 -3.13 -4.76 10.88
CA THR A 70 -3.08 -3.61 11.79
C THR A 70 -2.17 -3.99 12.96
N GLY A 71 -1.06 -3.27 13.08
CA GLY A 71 -0.11 -3.42 14.19
C GLY A 71 -0.29 -2.30 15.19
N ARG A 72 -0.48 -2.63 16.46
CA ARG A 72 -0.58 -1.67 17.57
C ARG A 72 0.63 -1.81 18.47
N ILE A 73 1.38 -0.73 18.62
CA ILE A 73 2.59 -0.68 19.44
C ILE A 73 2.27 0.08 20.72
N PHE A 74 2.60 -0.53 21.84
CA PHE A 74 2.43 0.00 23.17
C PHE A 74 3.79 0.14 23.85
N LYS A 75 3.91 1.15 24.71
CA LYS A 75 5.02 1.25 25.67
C LYS A 75 4.95 0.08 26.66
N ARG A 76 6.02 -0.13 27.42
CA ARG A 76 6.10 -1.20 28.43
C ARG A 76 4.98 -1.14 29.48
N ASP A 77 4.49 0.05 29.80
CA ASP A 77 3.39 0.30 30.74
C ASP A 77 1.99 0.04 30.12
N GLY A 78 1.92 -0.34 28.85
CA GLY A 78 0.66 -0.56 28.12
C GLY A 78 0.11 0.71 27.44
N THR A 79 0.77 1.86 27.58
CA THR A 79 0.30 3.10 26.92
C THR A 79 0.41 2.95 25.40
N PRO A 80 -0.67 3.19 24.62
CA PRO A 80 -0.61 3.20 23.16
C PRO A 80 0.42 4.22 22.66
N TRP A 81 1.27 3.81 21.73
CA TRP A 81 2.32 4.68 21.19
C TRP A 81 2.15 4.93 19.69
N LEU A 82 1.97 3.88 18.91
CA LEU A 82 1.89 3.99 17.46
C LEU A 82 1.03 2.87 16.88
N THR A 83 0.28 3.15 15.84
CA THR A 83 -0.38 2.15 14.99
C THR A 83 0.19 2.21 13.58
N PHE A 84 0.34 1.04 12.95
CA PHE A 84 0.63 0.93 11.52
C PHE A 84 -0.33 -0.04 10.85
N MET A 85 -0.51 0.11 9.54
CA MET A 85 -1.45 -0.64 8.73
C MET A 85 -0.81 -0.92 7.36
N GLY A 86 -1.09 -2.08 6.77
CA GLY A 86 -0.61 -2.42 5.44
C GLY A 86 -0.85 -3.87 5.08
N CYS A 87 -0.07 -4.37 4.12
CA CYS A 87 -0.04 -5.78 3.72
C CYS A 87 1.17 -6.45 4.38
N LEU A 88 0.96 -7.62 4.95
CA LEU A 88 2.01 -8.36 5.65
C LEU A 88 2.00 -9.84 5.24
N LYS A 89 3.17 -10.33 4.85
CA LYS A 89 3.40 -11.76 4.58
C LYS A 89 3.30 -12.57 5.86
N SER A 90 2.66 -13.74 5.78
CA SER A 90 2.55 -14.67 6.92
C SER A 90 2.00 -14.00 8.20
N CYS A 91 1.04 -13.09 8.03
CA CYS A 91 0.42 -12.36 9.14
C CYS A 91 -0.28 -13.33 10.10
N ALA A 92 -0.04 -13.20 11.40
CA ALA A 92 -0.71 -13.96 12.44
C ALA A 92 -1.27 -13.03 13.54
N ASN A 93 -2.44 -13.40 14.06
CA ASN A 93 -3.03 -12.69 15.20
C ASN A 93 -2.24 -13.03 16.46
N VAL A 94 -1.51 -12.05 17.00
CA VAL A 94 -0.71 -12.22 18.21
C VAL A 94 -0.92 -11.02 19.13
N ASP A 95 -0.81 -11.27 20.43
CA ASP A 95 -1.02 -10.28 21.48
C ASP A 95 0.24 -10.12 22.32
N LYS A 96 0.60 -8.87 22.58
CA LYS A 96 1.65 -8.43 23.51
C LYS A 96 3.00 -9.09 23.26
N ILE A 97 3.36 -9.29 21.98
CA ILE A 97 4.70 -9.78 21.66
C ILE A 97 5.72 -8.71 22.06
N LYS A 98 6.83 -9.13 22.66
CA LYS A 98 7.91 -8.21 23.03
C LYS A 98 8.73 -7.87 21.81
N TRP A 99 8.76 -6.59 21.44
CA TRP A 99 9.69 -6.06 20.45
C TRP A 99 10.56 -5.00 21.12
N SER A 100 11.78 -5.42 21.51
CA SER A 100 12.69 -4.57 22.30
C SER A 100 12.02 -4.12 23.61
N VAL A 101 11.84 -2.81 23.81
CA VAL A 101 11.17 -2.22 24.99
C VAL A 101 9.65 -2.04 24.83
N TYR A 102 9.11 -2.36 23.65
CA TYR A 102 7.70 -2.19 23.31
C TYR A 102 6.94 -3.52 23.35
N LEU A 103 5.62 -3.42 23.51
CA LEU A 103 4.68 -4.52 23.31
C LEU A 103 3.95 -4.28 21.99
N VAL A 104 3.74 -5.33 21.21
CA VAL A 104 3.07 -5.22 19.91
C VAL A 104 1.95 -6.23 19.80
N ASP A 105 0.81 -5.77 19.31
CA ASP A 105 -0.30 -6.61 18.89
C ASP A 105 -0.38 -6.59 17.36
N PHE A 106 -0.58 -7.74 16.75
CA PHE A 106 -0.89 -7.86 15.31
C PHE A 106 -2.29 -8.40 15.14
N ARG A 107 -3.07 -7.75 14.27
CA ARG A 107 -4.38 -8.23 13.81
C ARG A 107 -4.40 -8.32 12.30
N CYS A 108 -4.88 -9.44 11.78
CA CYS A 108 -4.85 -9.80 10.35
C CYS A 108 -6.25 -10.06 9.82
N CYS A 109 -6.52 -9.63 8.58
CA CYS A 109 -7.78 -9.92 7.88
C CYS A 109 -7.55 -10.08 6.36
N ARG A 110 -8.43 -10.84 5.70
CA ARG A 110 -8.31 -11.18 4.26
C ARG A 110 -9.67 -11.23 3.51
N GLY A 111 -10.77 -10.88 4.18
CA GLY A 111 -12.12 -11.21 3.68
C GLY A 111 -12.74 -10.19 2.73
N TYR A 112 -12.34 -8.93 2.79
CA TYR A 112 -12.93 -7.83 2.02
C TYR A 112 -12.01 -6.61 2.00
N ASP A 113 -12.24 -5.68 1.07
CA ASP A 113 -11.44 -4.47 0.92
C ASP A 113 -11.45 -3.59 2.17
N PHE A 114 -10.27 -3.06 2.49
CA PHE A 114 -10.00 -2.19 3.63
C PHE A 114 -10.41 -2.77 4.99
N CYS A 115 -10.48 -4.10 5.11
CA CYS A 115 -10.87 -4.78 6.36
C CYS A 115 -10.03 -4.37 7.58
N ASN A 116 -8.80 -3.88 7.36
CA ASN A 116 -7.91 -3.47 8.43
C ASN A 116 -8.27 -2.11 9.08
N GLU A 117 -9.21 -1.34 8.51
CA GLU A 117 -9.72 -0.10 9.13
C GLU A 117 -10.49 -0.32 10.43
N PHE A 118 -11.07 -1.51 10.61
CA PHE A 118 -11.99 -1.83 11.71
C PHE A 118 -11.43 -2.85 12.72
N LEU A 119 -10.15 -3.23 12.60
CA LEU A 119 -9.45 -4.12 13.54
C LEU A 119 -9.00 -3.38 14.79
#